data_AF-A0AAX3SZ78-F1
#
_entry.id   AF-A0AAX3SZ78-F1
#
_cell.length_a   1.000
_cell.length_b   1.000
_cell.length_c   1.000
_cell.angle_alpha   90.00
_cell.angle_beta   90.00
_cell.angle_gamma   90.00
#
_symmetry.space_group_name_H-M   'P 1'
#
loop_
_entity.id
_entity.type
_entity.pdbx_description
1 polymer ?
#
loop_
_entity_poly.entity_id
_entity_poly.type
_entity_poly.pdbx_seq_one_letter_code
_entity_poly.pdbx_strand_id
1 'polypeptide(L)' 'MQVFESEIVRTGYIKEQAILNGFNAKEIVVNGTDHTHYVADAKPVTIKIIYDQKIGLLLEHKFLVIIRLV' A
#
# COMPACT_ATOMS: atom_id res chain seq x y z
N MET A 1 3.23 -5.68 11.63
CA MET A 1 3.66 -7.08 11.80
C MET A 1 5.06 -7.18 11.22
N GLN A 2 6.03 -7.73 11.95
CA GLN A 2 7.39 -7.91 11.44
C GLN A 2 7.52 -9.34 10.91
N VAL A 3 8.01 -9.49 9.68
CA VAL A 3 8.22 -10.78 9.02
C VAL A 3 9.67 -10.80 8.55
N PHE A 4 10.52 -11.53 9.28
CA PHE A 4 11.97 -11.45 9.13
C PHE A 4 12.48 -10.02 9.35
N GLU A 5 13.29 -9.50 8.43
CA GLU A 5 13.78 -8.12 8.43
C GLU A 5 12.75 -7.14 7.85
N SER A 6 11.64 -7.65 7.29
CA SER A 6 10.61 -6.83 6.68
C SER A 6 9.58 -6.33 7.69
N GLU A 7 9.38 -5.01 7.71
CA GLU A 7 8.21 -4.41 8.33
C GLU A 7 7.04 -4.45 7.35
N ILE A 8 5.90 -4.96 7.81
CA ILE A 8 4.63 -4.93 7.08
C ILE A 8 3.64 -4.11 7.89
N VAL A 9 3.32 -2.93 7.37
CA VAL A 9 2.28 -2.03 7.90
C VAL A 9 1.03 -2.20 7.06
N ARG A 10 -0.16 -2.18 7.70
CA ARG A 10 -1.45 -2.34 7.04
C ARG A 10 -2.45 -1.37 7.68
N THR A 11 -3.18 -0.61 6.88
CA THR A 11 -4.32 0.21 7.33
C THR A 11 -5.54 -0.04 6.44
N GLY A 12 -6.77 0.08 6.92
CA GLY A 12 -7.96 -0.05 6.06
C GLY A 12 -8.26 -1.39 5.39
N TYR A 13 -9.03 -1.31 4.29
CA TYR A 13 -9.59 -2.48 3.60
C TYR A 13 -8.60 -3.14 2.64
N ILE A 14 -8.60 -4.47 2.59
CA ILE A 14 -8.05 -5.21 1.44
C ILE A 14 -9.07 -5.19 0.29
N LYS A 15 -8.61 -5.49 -0.92
CA LYS A 15 -9.42 -5.44 -2.14
C LYS A 15 -10.66 -6.30 -2.02
N GLU A 16 -10.53 -7.50 -1.46
CA GLU A 16 -11.64 -8.43 -1.25
C GLU A 16 -12.69 -7.83 -0.32
N GLN A 17 -12.26 -7.21 0.79
CA GLN A 17 -13.15 -6.52 1.72
C GLN A 17 -13.80 -5.29 1.08
N ALA A 18 -13.06 -4.53 0.27
CA ALA A 18 -13.60 -3.36 -0.41
C ALA A 18 -14.69 -3.76 -1.44
N ILE A 19 -14.46 -4.82 -2.21
CA ILE A 19 -15.46 -5.37 -3.14
C ILE A 19 -16.71 -5.85 -2.39
N LEU A 20 -16.53 -6.57 -1.28
CA LEU A 20 -17.66 -7.04 -0.45
C LEU A 20 -18.50 -5.90 0.13
N ASN A 21 -17.87 -4.74 0.38
CA ASN A 21 -18.55 -3.53 0.86
C ASN A 21 -19.11 -2.65 -0.28
N GLY A 22 -19.08 -3.12 -1.53
CA GLY A 22 -19.71 -2.44 -2.68
C GLY A 22 -18.84 -1.37 -3.37
N PHE A 23 -17.56 -1.24 -3.02
CA PHE A 23 -16.63 -0.33 -3.69
C PHE A 23 -16.17 -0.89 -5.05
N ASN A 24 -15.91 -0.02 -6.02
CA ASN A 24 -15.24 -0.41 -7.26
C ASN A 24 -13.71 -0.42 -7.07
N ALA A 25 -13.24 -1.36 -6.25
CA ALA A 25 -11.87 -1.41 -5.77
C ALA A 25 -10.86 -1.80 -6.87
N LYS A 26 -9.89 -0.91 -7.10
CA LYS A 26 -8.68 -1.18 -7.89
C LYS A 26 -7.44 -1.19 -7.02
N GLU A 27 -6.41 -1.87 -7.51
CA GLU A 27 -5.12 -2.02 -6.84
C GLU A 27 -4.02 -1.46 -7.74
N ILE A 28 -3.09 -0.72 -7.14
CA ILE A 28 -1.83 -0.31 -7.74
C ILE A 28 -0.71 -0.81 -6.83
N VAL A 29 0.36 -1.31 -7.44
CA VAL A 29 1.60 -1.68 -6.75
C VAL A 29 2.71 -0.76 -7.26
N VAL A 30 3.33 -0.05 -6.34
CA VAL A 30 4.46 0.85 -6.60
C VAL A 30 5.68 0.25 -5.92
N ASN A 31 6.79 0.16 -6.64
CA ASN A 31 8.08 -0.23 -6.08
C ASN A 31 9.01 0.98 -6.13
N GLY A 32 9.80 1.16 -5.07
CA GLY A 32 10.76 2.23 -4.96
C GLY A 32 11.77 1.96 -3.84
N THR A 33 12.40 3.02 -3.37
CA THR A 33 13.27 3.01 -2.19
C THR A 33 12.67 3.93 -1.12
N ASP A 34 12.94 3.65 0.15
CA ASP A 34 12.46 4.44 1.30
C ASP A 34 13.02 5.88 1.30
N HIS A 35 14.18 6.08 0.70
CA HIS A 35 14.79 7.37 0.43
C HIS A 35 15.55 7.36 -0.91
N THR A 36 16.33 8.39 -1.21
CA THR A 36 17.02 8.54 -2.50
C THR A 36 17.95 7.36 -2.80
N HIS A 37 17.75 6.71 -3.95
CA HIS A 37 18.38 5.44 -4.34
C HIS A 37 19.92 5.42 -4.38
N TYR A 38 20.58 6.58 -4.46
CA TYR A 38 22.04 6.68 -4.52
C TYR A 38 22.71 6.72 -3.14
N VAL A 39 21.93 6.62 -2.06
CA VAL A 39 22.44 6.49 -0.69
C VAL A 39 22.62 5.00 -0.37
N ALA A 40 23.75 4.64 0.25
CA ALA A 40 24.20 3.25 0.38
C ALA A 40 23.27 2.36 1.23
N ASP A 41 22.45 2.93 2.12
CA ASP A 41 21.50 2.21 2.96
C ASP A 41 20.06 2.30 2.45
N ALA A 42 19.83 2.75 1.21
CA ALA A 42 18.52 2.77 0.58
C ALA A 42 17.89 1.38 0.57
N LYS A 43 16.73 1.26 1.23
CA LYS A 43 16.01 -0.01 1.34
C LYS A 43 14.89 -0.03 0.32
N PRO A 44 14.69 -1.15 -0.39
CA PRO A 44 13.58 -1.27 -1.31
C PRO A 44 12.27 -1.26 -0.53
N VAL A 45 11.30 -0.52 -1.07
CA VAL A 45 9.95 -0.43 -0.56
C VAL A 45 8.96 -0.81 -1.64
N THR A 46 8.07 -1.75 -1.31
CA THR A 46 6.85 -1.97 -2.10
C THR A 46 5.69 -1.33 -1.37
N ILE A 47 4.91 -0.53 -2.11
CA ILE A 47 3.67 0.09 -1.67
C ILE A 47 2.52 -0.46 -2.50
N LYS A 48 1.59 -1.15 -1.84
CA LYS A 48 0.29 -1.49 -2.43
C LYS A 48 -0.73 -0.44 -2.02
N ILE A 49 -1.50 0.08 -2.97
CA ILE A 49 -2.59 1.06 -2.76
C ILE A 49 -3.87 0.49 -3.34
N ILE A 50 -4.95 0.49 -2.56
CA ILE A 50 -6.29 0.10 -3.00
C ILE A 50 -7.20 1.32 -2.97
N TYR A 51 -7.90 1.61 -4.07
CA TYR A 51 -8.74 2.80 -4.21
C TYR A 51 -10.04 2.50 -4.98
N ASP A 52 -11.07 3.33 -4.79
CA ASP A 52 -12.31 3.24 -5.59
C ASP A 52 -12.12 3.99 -6.93
N GLN A 53 -12.33 3.31 -8.05
CA GLN A 53 -12.19 3.92 -9.37
C GLN A 53 -13.29 4.95 -9.70
N LYS A 54 -14.48 4.86 -9.08
CA LYS A 54 -15.60 5.78 -9.38
C LYS A 54 -15.43 7.15 -8.76
N ILE A 55 -14.71 7.22 -7.64
CA ILE A 55 -14.47 8.45 -6.90
C ILE A 55 -12.99 8.72 -7.06
N GLY A 56 -12.61 9.67 -7.92
CA GLY A 56 -11.22 10.11 -8.14
C GLY A 56 -10.57 10.78 -6.92
N LEU A 57 -11.07 10.47 -5.73
CA LEU A 57 -10.70 11.06 -4.48
C LEU A 57 -10.28 9.92 -3.55
N LEU A 58 -9.08 10.08 -3.03
CA LEU A 58 -8.61 9.47 -1.80
C LEU A 58 -9.50 9.93 -0.61
N LEU A 59 -10.82 9.71 -0.68
CA LEU A 59 -11.80 10.15 0.32
C LEU A 59 -11.82 9.15 1.46
N GLU A 60 -11.17 9.55 2.53
CA GLU A 60 -11.54 9.37 3.94
C GLU A 60 -11.77 7.96 4.49
N HIS A 61 -11.82 6.90 3.69
CA HIS A 61 -12.17 5.56 4.15
C HIS A 61 -10.99 4.64 3.96
N LYS A 62 -10.07 4.76 4.93
CA LYS A 62 -8.96 3.86 5.25
C LYS A 62 -8.35 3.16 4.03
N PHE A 63 -7.35 3.81 3.44
CA PHE A 63 -6.48 3.24 2.43
C PHE A 63 -5.52 2.25 3.04
N LEU A 64 -5.36 1.10 2.40
CA LEU A 64 -4.31 0.16 2.72
C LEU A 64 -3.04 0.53 1.98
N VAL A 65 -2.08 1.06 2.73
CA VAL A 65 -0.67 1.16 2.37
C VAL A 65 0.03 -0.06 2.98
N ILE A 66 0.39 -1.06 2.16
CA ILE A 66 1.35 -2.08 2.59
C ILE A 66 2.72 -1.54 2.26
N ILE A 67 3.48 -1.10 3.27
CA ILE A 67 4.91 -0.83 3.15
C ILE A 67 5.60 -2.15 3.46
N ARG A 68 6.40 -2.67 2.53
CA ARG A 68 7.38 -3.73 2.81
C ARG A 68 8.76 -3.09 2.78
N LEU A 69 9.39 -2.92 3.94
CA LEU A 69 10.83 -2.67 4.03
C LEU A 69 11.54 -4.01 3.82
N VAL A 70 12.60 -4.09 3.04
CA VAL A 70 13.48 -5.29 2.99
C VAL A 70 14.77 -4.95 3.71
#